data_AF-A0A561R9C5-F1
#
_entry.id   AF-A0A561R9C5-F1
#
_cell.length_a   1.000
_cell.length_b   1.000
_cell.length_c   1.000
_cell.angle_alpha   90.00
_cell.angle_beta   90.00
_cell.angle_gamma   90.00
#
_symmetry.space_group_name_H-M   'P 1'
#
loop_
_entity.id
_entity.type
_entity.pdbx_description
1 polymer ?
#
loop_
_entity_poly.entity_id
_entity_poly.type
_entity_poly.pdbx_seq_one_letter_code
_entity_poly.pdbx_strand_id
1 'polypeptide(L)'
;METPSDFTQFVVEVVITAREITPRRSVELGTIHGFCTEVAHKRASHLLEFLASVNGLAALSAALSQMPDLVIAEDVSGSMWTFVRPDVKPNIL
;
A
#
# COMPACT_ATOMS: atom_id res chain seq x y z
N MET A 1 -13.46 8.36 -16.17
CA MET A 1 -12.65 9.14 -15.22
C MET A 1 -12.91 8.53 -13.87
N GLU A 2 -11.94 7.79 -13.34
CA GLU A 2 -12.03 7.23 -12.00
C GLU A 2 -11.91 8.38 -10.99
N THR A 3 -12.81 8.43 -10.02
CA THR A 3 -12.71 9.42 -8.96
C THR A 3 -11.50 9.06 -8.09
N PRO A 4 -10.67 10.04 -7.68
CA PRO A 4 -9.50 9.82 -6.81
C PRO A 4 -9.78 9.01 -5.53
N SER A 5 -11.06 8.95 -5.12
CA SER A 5 -11.57 8.14 -4.02
C SER A 5 -11.41 6.63 -4.22
N ASP A 6 -11.62 6.14 -5.45
CA ASP A 6 -11.79 4.69 -5.70
C ASP A 6 -10.43 3.99 -5.68
N PHE A 7 -9.42 4.61 -6.28
CA PHE A 7 -8.05 4.12 -6.23
C PHE A 7 -7.46 4.19 -4.82
N THR A 8 -7.68 5.29 -4.10
CA THR A 8 -7.18 5.44 -2.73
C THR A 8 -7.79 4.40 -1.81
N GLN A 9 -9.11 4.17 -1.89
CA GLN A 9 -9.81 3.15 -1.13
C GLN A 9 -9.28 1.74 -1.46
N PHE A 10 -9.05 1.46 -2.75
CA PHE A 10 -8.44 0.21 -3.18
C PHE A 10 -7.06 0.00 -2.54
N VAL A 11 -6.20 1.03 -2.53
CA VAL A 11 -4.87 0.96 -1.91
C VAL A 11 -4.98 0.74 -0.39
N VAL A 12 -5.88 1.44 0.30
CA VAL A 12 -6.13 1.27 1.74
C VAL A 12 -6.41 -0.19 2.09
N GLU A 13 -7.33 -0.83 1.36
CA GLU A 13 -7.68 -2.24 1.59
C GLU A 13 -6.50 -3.19 1.37
N VAL A 14 -5.72 -2.94 0.31
CA VAL A 14 -4.52 -3.73 0.02
C VAL A 14 -3.49 -3.56 1.13
N VAL A 15 -3.26 -2.34 1.60
CA VAL A 15 -2.29 -2.04 2.67
C VAL A 15 -2.71 -2.68 3.99
N ILE A 16 -3.99 -2.62 4.36
CA ILE A 16 -4.51 -3.30 5.56
C ILE A 16 -4.28 -4.80 5.47
N THR A 17 -4.63 -5.41 4.33
CA THR A 17 -4.44 -6.85 4.10
C THR A 17 -2.96 -7.23 4.14
N ALA A 18 -2.11 -6.49 3.41
CA ALA A 18 -0.67 -6.71 3.34
C ALA A 18 -0.02 -6.61 4.73
N ARG A 19 -0.44 -5.62 5.54
CA ARG A 19 -0.02 -5.48 6.93
C ARG A 19 -0.38 -6.72 7.74
N GLU A 20 -1.59 -7.24 7.62
CA GLU A 20 -2.04 -8.39 8.43
C GLU A 20 -1.31 -9.69 8.07
N ILE A 21 -1.05 -9.93 6.78
CA ILE A 21 -0.46 -11.21 6.32
C ILE A 21 1.07 -11.21 6.32
N THR A 22 1.70 -10.04 6.24
CA THR A 22 3.16 -9.93 6.16
C THR A 22 3.75 -9.78 7.56
N PRO A 23 4.70 -10.63 7.99
CA PRO A 23 5.34 -10.48 9.31
C PRO A 23 6.35 -9.33 9.36
N ARG A 24 6.80 -8.85 8.19
CA ARG A 24 7.75 -7.74 8.09
C ARG A 24 7.12 -6.45 8.60
N ARG A 25 7.93 -5.64 9.28
CA ARG A 25 7.56 -4.28 9.69
C ARG A 25 7.59 -3.32 8.52
N SER A 26 8.54 -3.50 7.61
CA SER A 26 8.76 -2.61 6.48
C SER A 26 8.76 -3.39 5.16
N VAL A 27 8.34 -2.71 4.09
CA VAL A 27 8.26 -3.25 2.74
C VAL A 27 8.63 -2.19 1.71
N GLU A 28 9.20 -2.63 0.60
CA GLU A 28 9.51 -1.75 -0.53
C GLU A 28 8.23 -1.33 -1.26
N LEU A 29 8.24 -0.15 -1.88
CA LEU A 29 7.14 0.31 -2.75
C LEU A 29 6.79 -0.72 -3.83
N GLY A 30 7.80 -1.37 -4.42
CA GLY A 30 7.60 -2.44 -5.41
C GLY A 30 6.86 -3.66 -4.86
N THR A 31 7.02 -3.97 -3.57
CA THR A 31 6.28 -5.06 -2.92
C THR A 31 4.80 -4.68 -2.75
N ILE A 32 4.51 -3.46 -2.28
CA ILE A 32 3.13 -2.95 -2.17
C ILE A 32 2.46 -2.91 -3.55
N HIS A 33 3.18 -2.45 -4.56
CA HIS A 33 2.73 -2.44 -5.95
C HIS A 33 2.40 -3.84 -6.47
N GLY A 34 3.22 -4.84 -6.14
CA GLY A 34 2.95 -6.25 -6.42
C GLY A 34 1.62 -6.72 -5.82
N PHE A 35 1.37 -6.42 -4.53
CA PHE A 35 0.09 -6.74 -3.88
C PHE A 35 -1.09 -6.04 -4.56
N CYS A 36 -0.95 -4.75 -4.90
CA CYS A 36 -1.96 -4.03 -5.66
C CYS A 36 -2.25 -4.71 -7.00
N THR A 37 -1.22 -5.14 -7.72
CA THR A 37 -1.38 -5.80 -9.02
C THR A 37 -2.08 -7.16 -8.90
N GLU A 38 -1.68 -7.99 -7.93
CA GLU A 38 -2.32 -9.29 -7.68
C GLU A 38 -3.79 -9.16 -7.30
N VAL A 39 -4.09 -8.19 -6.44
CA VAL A 39 -5.45 -7.93 -5.99
C VAL A 39 -6.29 -7.35 -7.14
N ALA A 40 -5.74 -6.40 -7.90
CA ALA A 40 -6.40 -5.84 -9.09
C ALA A 40 -6.73 -6.94 -10.11
N HIS A 41 -5.83 -7.90 -10.32
CA HIS A 41 -6.08 -9.02 -11.23
C HIS A 41 -7.31 -9.85 -10.86
N LYS A 42 -7.63 -9.95 -9.56
CA LYS A 42 -8.78 -10.72 -9.05
C LYS A 42 -10.07 -9.92 -8.99
N ARG A 43 -10.02 -8.62 -8.64
CA ARG A 43 -11.22 -7.85 -8.27
C ARG A 43 -11.38 -6.49 -8.96
N ALA A 44 -10.34 -5.97 -9.60
CA ALA A 44 -10.33 -4.63 -10.18
C ALA A 44 -9.43 -4.60 -11.44
N SER A 45 -9.75 -5.45 -12.42
CA SER A 45 -8.91 -5.62 -13.62
C SER A 45 -8.74 -4.35 -14.44
N HIS A 46 -9.68 -3.41 -14.34
CA HIS A 46 -9.61 -2.09 -14.96
C HIS A 46 -8.44 -1.23 -14.42
N LEU A 47 -7.93 -1.49 -13.22
CA LEU A 47 -6.78 -0.79 -12.64
C LEU A 47 -5.43 -1.31 -13.14
N LEU A 48 -5.38 -2.47 -13.81
CA LEU A 48 -4.12 -3.12 -14.17
C LEU A 48 -3.27 -2.28 -15.12
N GLU A 49 -3.88 -1.69 -16.14
CA GLU A 49 -3.17 -0.83 -17.09
C GLU A 49 -2.62 0.42 -16.40
N PHE A 50 -3.41 1.00 -15.50
CA PHE A 50 -2.98 2.15 -14.71
C PHE A 50 -1.82 1.78 -13.78
N LEU A 51 -1.93 0.70 -13.02
CA LEU A 51 -0.88 0.20 -12.12
C LEU A 51 0.41 -0.14 -12.88
N ALA A 52 0.34 -0.63 -14.12
CA ALA A 52 1.51 -0.92 -14.94
C ALA A 52 2.23 0.34 -15.46
N SER A 53 1.64 1.53 -15.31
CA SER A 53 2.20 2.79 -15.77
C SER A 53 3.03 3.50 -14.69
N VAL A 54 3.96 4.36 -15.13
CA VAL A 54 4.72 5.25 -14.23
C VAL A 54 3.79 6.15 -13.42
N ASN A 55 2.69 6.61 -14.03
CA ASN A 55 1.70 7.43 -13.35
C ASN A 55 0.96 6.66 -12.25
N GLY A 56 0.68 5.37 -12.46
CA GLY A 56 0.08 4.51 -11.44
C GLY A 56 1.02 4.27 -10.26
N LEU A 57 2.31 4.07 -10.52
CA LEU A 57 3.30 3.95 -9.45
C LEU A 57 3.45 5.25 -8.65
N ALA A 58 3.45 6.41 -9.32
CA ALA A 58 3.46 7.71 -8.66
C ALA A 58 2.17 7.94 -7.84
N ALA A 59 1.01 7.58 -8.38
CA ALA A 59 -0.27 7.67 -7.68
C ALA A 59 -0.32 6.74 -6.46
N LEU A 60 0.25 5.53 -6.56
CA LEU A 60 0.38 4.62 -5.42
C LEU A 60 1.22 5.25 -4.30
N SER A 61 2.42 5.75 -4.62
CA SER A 61 3.27 6.43 -3.63
C SER A 61 2.58 7.64 -2.98
N ALA A 62 1.86 8.42 -3.77
CA ALA A 62 1.06 9.55 -3.27
C ALA A 62 -0.09 9.08 -2.36
N ALA A 63 -0.80 8.02 -2.72
CA ALA A 63 -1.87 7.45 -1.88
C ALA A 63 -1.33 6.95 -0.54
N LEU A 64 -0.19 6.23 -0.54
CA LEU A 64 0.46 5.75 0.68
C LEU A 64 0.84 6.92 1.61
N SER A 65 1.33 8.03 1.03
CA SER A 65 1.68 9.24 1.78
C SER A 65 0.46 9.90 2.47
N GLN A 66 -0.75 9.65 1.98
CA GLN A 66 -2.00 10.20 2.54
C GLN A 66 -2.59 9.34 3.67
N MET A 67 -1.98 8.21 4.01
CA MET A 67 -2.47 7.28 5.04
C MET A 67 -1.43 6.98 6.14
N PRO A 68 -0.94 8.00 6.87
CA PRO A 68 0.10 7.85 7.88
C PRO A 68 -0.30 6.94 9.06
N ASP A 69 -1.60 6.72 9.28
CA ASP A 69 -2.10 5.78 10.30
C ASP A 69 -1.95 4.30 9.90
N LEU A 70 -1.63 4.02 8.64
CA LEU A 70 -1.46 2.66 8.11
C LEU A 70 -0.03 2.37 7.69
N VAL A 71 0.63 3.33 7.04
CA VAL A 71 2.00 3.21 6.55
C VAL A 71 2.73 4.54 6.64
N ILE A 72 4.03 4.50 6.90
CA ILE A 72 4.90 5.66 6.98
C ILE A 72 6.12 5.41 6.10
N ALA A 73 6.48 6.39 5.26
CA ALA A 73 7.71 6.32 4.47
C ALA A 73 8.95 6.42 5.39
N GLU A 74 9.94 5.56 5.18
CA GLU A 74 11.21 5.61 5.94
C GLU A 74 12.21 6.63 5.36
N ASP A 75 12.02 6.99 4.09
CA ASP A 75 12.91 7.87 3.35
C ASP A 75 12.12 8.88 2.50
N VAL A 76 12.81 9.94 2.08
CA VAL A 76 12.21 11.01 1.24
C VAL A 76 11.82 10.51 -0.16
N SER A 77 12.45 9.43 -0.63
CA SER A 77 12.15 8.85 -1.94
C SER A 77 10.89 7.97 -1.96
N GLY A 78 10.34 7.63 -0.79
CA GLY A 78 9.23 6.68 -0.65
C GLY A 78 9.59 5.28 -1.16
N SER A 79 10.87 4.87 -1.06
CA SER A 79 11.31 3.57 -1.54
C SER A 79 10.95 2.46 -0.55
N MET A 80 10.99 2.77 0.74
CA MET A 80 10.68 1.88 1.86
C MET A 80 9.56 2.44 2.73
N TRP A 81 8.64 1.57 3.15
CA TRP A 81 7.45 1.92 3.94
C TRP A 81 7.32 1.00 5.14
N THR A 82 7.20 1.58 6.34
CA THR A 82 6.86 0.85 7.58
C THR A 82 5.36 0.76 7.75
N PHE A 83 4.82 -0.44 7.98
CA PHE A 83 3.44 -0.62 8.41
C PHE A 83 3.24 -0.16 9.86
N VAL A 84 2.26 0.72 10.07
CA VAL A 84 1.77 1.09 11.40
C VAL A 84 0.84 -0.01 11.90
N ARG A 85 1.25 -0.67 12.98
CA ARG A 85 0.47 -1.71 13.63
C ARG A 85 -0.02 -1.16 14.97
N PRO A 86 -1.32 -1.27 15.31
CA PRO A 86 -1.76 -1.01 16.67
C PRO A 86 -1.02 -2.01 17.57
N ASP A 87 -0.29 -1.49 18.55
CA ASP A 87 0.67 -2.25 19.36
C ASP A 87 0.15 -3.65 19.75
N VAL A 88 0.86 -4.67 19.30
CA VAL A 88 0.92 -5.92 20.05
C VAL A 88 1.60 -5.54 21.35
N LYS A 89 0.83 -5.38 22.44
CA LYS A 89 1.39 -5.15 23.77
C LYS A 89 2.59 -6.08 23.94
N PRO A 90 3.80 -5.57 24.27
CA PRO A 90 4.87 -6.46 24.65
C PRO A 90 4.36 -7.28 25.84
N ASN A 91 4.33 -8.60 25.69
CA ASN A 91 4.14 -9.50 26.82
C ASN A 91 5.36 -9.26 27.71
N ILE A 92 5.20 -8.40 28.71
CA ILE A 92 6.16 -8.26 29.80
C ILE A 92 5.96 -9.52 30.63
N LEU A 93 6.80 -10.53 30.38
CA LEU A 93 7.01 -11.68 31.25
C LEU A 93 7.81 -11.26 32.48
#